data_AF-A0A109LAV5-F1
#
_entry.id   AF-A0A109LAV5-F1
#
_cell.length_a   1.000
_cell.length_b   1.000
_cell.length_c   1.000
_cell.angle_alpha   90.00
_cell.angle_beta   90.00
_cell.angle_gamma   90.00
#
_symmetry.space_group_name_H-M   'P 1'
#
loop_
_entity.id
_entity.type
_entity.pdbx_description
1 polymer ?
#
loop_
_entity_poly.entity_id
_entity_poly.type
_entity_poly.pdbx_seq_one_letter_code
_entity_poly.pdbx_strand_id
1 'polypeptide(L)'
;MILAHLENILIIQVREHYRKQGLYQIDQLRGEAAVRCFVGALVGLWLWWVRHDYPNPAREMTETFDSLMNNGTWPPDNSVRQ
;
A
#
# COMPACT_ATOMS: atom_id res chain seq x y z
N MET A 1 -18.33 6.84 5.80
CA MET A 1 -18.64 5.55 6.44
C MET A 1 -18.01 4.37 5.69
N ILE A 2 -18.15 4.28 4.36
CA ILE A 2 -17.59 3.18 3.54
C ILE A 2 -16.05 3.09 3.61
N LEU A 3 -15.35 4.23 3.55
CA LEU A 3 -13.89 4.27 3.60
C LEU A 3 -13.31 3.64 4.88
N ALA A 4 -13.89 3.97 6.03
CA ALA A 4 -13.45 3.43 7.32
C ALA A 4 -13.70 1.92 7.43
N HIS A 5 -14.77 1.42 6.81
CA HIS A 5 -15.01 -0.02 6.73
C HIS A 5 -14.03 -0.73 5.79
N LEU A 6 -13.73 -0.13 4.64
CA LEU A 6 -12.75 -0.65 3.69
C LEU A 6 -11.35 -0.72 4.33
N GLU A 7 -10.93 0.35 5.01
CA GLU A 7 -9.66 0.41 5.73
C GLU A 7 -9.56 -0.71 6.77
N ASN A 8 -10.61 -0.92 7.58
CA ASN A 8 -10.62 -1.99 8.57
C ASN A 8 -10.48 -3.38 7.94
N ILE A 9 -11.17 -3.65 6.83
CA ILE A 9 -11.08 -4.93 6.13
C ILE A 9 -9.67 -5.14 5.57
N LEU A 10 -9.08 -4.09 4.97
CA LEU A 10 -7.72 -4.12 4.44
C LEU A 10 -6.70 -4.37 5.55
N ILE A 11 -6.83 -3.72 6.71
CA ILE A 11 -5.98 -3.97 7.89
C ILE A 11 -6.04 -5.43 8.31
N ILE A 12 -7.23 -6.01 8.41
CA ILE A 12 -7.41 -7.42 8.79
C ILE A 12 -6.73 -8.33 7.77
N GLN A 13 -6.97 -8.13 6.47
CA GLN A 13 -6.40 -8.98 5.43
C GLN A 13 -4.88 -8.89 5.37
N VAL A 14 -4.32 -7.67 5.42
CA VAL A 14 -2.86 -7.46 5.37
C VAL A 14 -2.20 -8.04 6.61
N ARG A 15 -2.81 -7.87 7.79
CA ARG A 15 -2.35 -8.51 9.03
C ARG A 15 -2.32 -10.04 8.90
N GLU A 16 -3.39 -10.65 8.41
CA GLU A 16 -3.45 -12.09 8.22
C GLU A 16 -2.42 -12.58 7.19
N HIS A 17 -2.22 -11.81 6.12
CA HIS A 17 -1.24 -12.10 5.08
C HIS A 17 0.18 -12.08 5.63
N TYR A 18 0.58 -11.02 6.34
CA TYR A 18 1.90 -10.95 6.97
C TYR A 18 2.09 -11.99 8.08
N ARG A 19 1.02 -12.34 8.80
CA ARG A 19 1.07 -13.43 9.79
C ARG A 19 1.35 -14.78 9.12
N LYS A 20 0.72 -15.07 7.97
CA LYS A 20 0.97 -16.30 7.19
C LYS A 20 2.39 -16.36 6.63
N GLN A 21 3.00 -15.22 6.31
CA GLN A 21 4.37 -15.13 5.82
C GLN A 21 5.44 -15.14 6.93
N GLY A 22 5.03 -15.17 8.21
CA GLY A 22 5.97 -15.08 9.34
C GLY A 22 6.58 -13.68 9.55
N LEU A 23 6.10 -12.67 8.80
CA LEU A 23 6.55 -11.27 8.89
C LEU A 23 5.83 -10.48 9.99
N TYR A 24 4.76 -11.04 10.56
CA TYR A 24 3.96 -10.40 11.61
C TYR A 24 3.91 -11.23 12.88
N GLN A 25 4.46 -10.68 13.97
CA GLN A 25 4.21 -11.14 15.33
C GLN A 25 3.28 -10.15 16.04
N ILE A 26 2.17 -10.67 16.60
CA ILE A 26 1.06 -9.90 17.17
C ILE A 26 1.51 -8.91 18.28
N ASP A 27 2.65 -9.17 18.90
CA ASP A 27 3.19 -8.40 20.03
C ASP A 27 4.15 -7.25 19.62
N GLN A 28 4.53 -7.16 18.33
CA GLN A 28 5.49 -6.15 17.89
C GLN A 28 4.79 -4.93 17.28
N LEU A 29 4.94 -3.78 17.95
CA LEU A 29 4.62 -2.43 17.44
C LEU A 29 5.07 -2.23 15.98
N ARG A 30 6.21 -2.82 15.60
CA ARG A 30 6.76 -2.77 14.24
C ARG A 30 5.88 -3.45 13.19
N GLY A 31 5.33 -4.63 13.48
CA GLY A 31 4.48 -5.36 12.55
C GLY A 31 3.16 -4.62 12.32
N GLU A 32 2.59 -4.09 13.39
CA GLU A 32 1.35 -3.31 13.32
C GLU A 32 1.56 -1.93 12.66
N ALA A 33 2.70 -1.28 12.88
CA ALA A 33 3.08 -0.07 12.16
C ALA A 33 3.23 -0.35 10.66
N ALA A 34 3.85 -1.48 10.27
CA ALA A 34 3.98 -1.87 8.87
C ALA A 34 2.61 -2.10 8.20
N VAL A 35 1.70 -2.81 8.87
CA VAL A 35 0.32 -3.02 8.37
C VAL A 35 -0.40 -1.69 8.19
N ARG A 36 -0.36 -0.80 9.18
CA ARG A 36 -1.02 0.52 9.11
C ARG A 36 -0.41 1.41 8.04
N CYS A 37 0.91 1.44 7.90
CA CYS A 37 1.59 2.19 6.84
C CYS A 37 1.23 1.66 5.45
N PHE A 38 1.21 0.34 5.26
CA PHE A 38 0.82 -0.29 4.00
C PHE A 38 -0.61 0.08 3.61
N VAL A 39 -1.57 -0.12 4.52
CA VAL A 39 -2.98 0.17 4.24
C VAL A 39 -3.20 1.67 4.02
N GLY A 40 -2.56 2.52 4.83
CA GLY A 40 -2.65 3.97 4.69
C GLY A 40 -2.11 4.46 3.35
N ALA A 41 -0.96 3.93 2.89
CA ALA A 41 -0.40 4.27 1.59
C ALA A 41 -1.30 3.81 0.44
N LEU A 42 -1.85 2.58 0.51
CA LEU A 42 -2.75 2.03 -0.50
C LEU A 42 -4.04 2.86 -0.61
N VAL A 43 -4.67 3.15 0.52
CA VAL A 43 -5.90 3.95 0.59
C VAL A 43 -5.64 5.38 0.13
N GLY A 44 -4.52 5.99 0.55
CA GLY A 44 -4.13 7.33 0.13
C GLY A 44 -3.94 7.45 -1.38
N LEU A 45 -3.22 6.50 -1.98
CA LEU A 45 -2.99 6.44 -3.42
C LEU A 45 -4.31 6.23 -4.18
N TRP A 46 -5.15 5.30 -3.72
CA TRP A 46 -6.45 5.03 -4.33
C TRP A 46 -7.38 6.23 -4.27
N LEU A 47 -7.47 6.91 -3.13
CA LEU A 47 -8.29 8.12 -2.97
C LEU A 47 -7.83 9.24 -3.89
N TRP A 48 -6.51 9.46 -4.01
CA TRP A 48 -5.97 10.45 -4.94
C TRP A 48 -6.37 10.12 -6.38
N TRP A 49 -6.21 8.86 -6.79
CA TRP A 49 -6.49 8.38 -8.13
C TRP A 49 -7.97 8.54 -8.51
N VAL A 50 -8.88 8.18 -7.61
CA VAL A 50 -10.33 8.36 -7.79
C VAL A 50 -10.71 9.84 -7.84
N ARG A 51 -10.11 10.68 -6.98
CA ARG A 51 -10.41 12.12 -6.94
C ARG A 51 -9.96 12.88 -8.19
N HIS A 52 -9.03 12.33 -8.97
CA HIS A 52 -8.50 12.94 -10.20
C HIS A 52 -9.06 12.32 -11.48
N ASP A 53 -10.19 11.60 -11.40
CA ASP A 53 -10.85 10.97 -12.54
C ASP A 53 -9.98 9.90 -13.24
N TYR A 54 -9.22 9.13 -12.45
CA TYR A 54 -8.39 8.02 -12.94
C TYR A 54 -7.36 8.43 -14.00
N PRO A 55 -6.44 9.37 -13.71
CA PRO A 55 -5.53 9.95 -14.70
C PRO A 55 -4.56 8.93 -15.33
N ASN A 56 -4.24 7.85 -14.60
CA ASN A 56 -3.34 6.78 -15.03
C ASN A 56 -4.08 5.44 -15.06
N PRO A 57 -3.65 4.47 -15.88
CA PRO A 57 -4.24 3.13 -15.88
C PRO A 57 -3.99 2.39 -14.56
N ALA A 58 -4.93 1.53 -14.18
CA ALA A 58 -4.88 0.76 -12.93
C ALA A 58 -3.59 -0.07 -12.76
N ARG A 59 -3.07 -0.60 -13.88
CA ARG A 59 -1.84 -1.40 -13.90
C ARG A 59 -0.63 -0.57 -13.44
N GLU A 60 -0.47 0.63 -13.98
CA GLU A 60 0.65 1.52 -13.65
C GLU A 60 0.59 1.99 -12.19
N MET A 61 -0.62 2.26 -11.69
CA MET A 61 -0.83 2.59 -10.27
C MET A 61 -0.44 1.42 -9.34
N THR A 62 -0.73 0.19 -9.77
CA THR A 62 -0.39 -1.03 -9.03
C THR A 62 1.11 -1.30 -9.04
N GLU A 63 1.75 -1.18 -10.20
CA GLU A 63 3.21 -1.32 -10.36
C GLU A 63 3.97 -0.25 -9.55
N THR A 64 3.46 0.98 -9.54
CA THR A 64 4.03 2.09 -8.74
C THR A 64 3.92 1.81 -7.25
N PHE A 65 2.77 1.32 -6.79
CA PHE A 65 2.57 0.98 -5.38
C PHE A 65 3.42 -0.22 -4.95
N ASP A 66 3.52 -1.25 -5.78
CA ASP A 66 4.34 -2.44 -5.51
C ASP A 66 5.84 -2.07 -5.40
N SER A 67 6.33 -1.22 -6.33
CA SER A 67 7.70 -0.72 -6.31
C SER A 67 8.00 0.09 -5.03
N LEU A 68 7.08 0.94 -4.60
CA LEU A 68 7.20 1.70 -3.34
C LEU A 68 7.30 0.75 -2.13
N MET A 69 6.51 -0.31 -2.13
CA MET A 69 6.40 -1.24 -1.00
C MET A 69 7.57 -2.23 -0.92
N ASN A 70 8.04 -2.76 -2.05
CA ASN A 70 9.10 -3.77 -2.09
C ASN A 70 10.50 -3.18 -2.11
N ASN A 71 10.71 -2.07 -2.84
CA ASN A 71 12.04 -1.52 -3.05
C ASN A 71 12.31 -0.27 -2.23
N GLY A 72 11.28 0.35 -1.63
CA GLY A 72 11.41 1.64 -0.93
C GLY A 72 11.91 2.77 -1.83
N THR A 73 11.94 2.56 -3.14
CA THR A 73 12.48 3.49 -4.13
C THR A 73 11.42 4.49 -4.54
N TRP A 74 11.60 5.74 -4.13
CA TRP A 74 10.86 6.88 -4.66
C TRP A 74 11.80 8.07 -4.92
N PRO A 75 11.81 8.64 -6.14
CA PRO A 75 11.21 8.11 -7.36
C PRO A 75 11.90 6.81 -7.83
N PRO A 76 11.25 5.97 -8.65
CA PRO A 76 11.97 4.93 -9.38
C PRO A 76 13.08 5.61 -10.18
N ASP A 77 14.25 5.01 -10.21
CA ASP A 77 15.45 5.57 -10.83
C ASP A 77 15.15 5.94 -12.29
N ASN A 78 14.89 7.23 -12.51
CA ASN A 78 14.54 7.80 -13.81
C ASN A 78 15.81 8.08 -14.63
N SER A 79 16.83 7.23 -14.49
CA SER A 79 18.16 7.39 -15.09
C SER A 79 18.22 6.89 -16.55
N VAL A 80 17.07 6.67 -17.19
CA VAL A 80 16.99 6.50 -18.65
C VAL A 80 15.96 7.48 -19.22
N ARG A 81 16.21 8.78 -19.03
CA ARG A 81 15.92 9.75 -20.08
C ARG A 81 17.10 9.73 -21.04
N GLN A 82 16.96 9.02 -22.16
CA GLN A 82 17.69 9.31 -23.40
C GLN A 82 16.67 9.61 -24.50
#